data_AF-A0A1V8M8W1-F1
#
_entry.id   AF-A0A1V8M8W1-F1
#
_cell.length_a   1.000
_cell.length_b   1.000
_cell.length_c   1.000
_cell.angle_alpha   90.00
_cell.angle_beta   90.00
_cell.angle_gamma   90.00
#
_symmetry.space_group_name_H-M   'P 1'
#
loop_
_entity.id
_entity.type
_entity.pdbx_description
1 polymer ?
#
loop_
_entity_poly.entity_id
_entity_poly.type
_entity_poly.pdbx_seq_one_letter_code
_entity_poly.pdbx_strand_id
1 'polypeptide(L)'
;MQTKSAQNSLETVINYHITEKCNFACHYCFAKYGLEDKFKMELHHDLSQVKLMLEDIYQHFQNGNAGNDVRINFAGGEPMILKKFPEIIEMAYAIGFKVSLITNASVLTDDFINKQARHLSVFGLSIDSFQEDTNQNIGRVTWSGKANKTAEIMQKIALIRKLNSEISIKLNTVVTHKNYDELMATEINRIAPDKWKIFEVLPNGNAGGKVSKQQFEHFICNHAETVDVPKFVEYNDDLLDSYLMIDPLGRFYQRQSVGHKNIFSAPIIMVGAKQALQQVTFDQHKFDQRYVSFS
;
A
#
# COMPACT_ATOMS: atom_id res chain seq x y z
N MET A 1 24.07 -24.41 -11.64
CA MET A 1 22.91 -23.53 -11.89
C MET A 1 21.67 -24.26 -11.42
N GLN A 2 21.25 -24.03 -10.18
CA GLN A 2 20.00 -24.57 -9.66
C GLN A 2 18.89 -23.58 -10.01
N THR A 3 17.97 -24.01 -10.87
CA THR A 3 16.69 -23.37 -11.10
C THR A 3 15.94 -23.30 -9.77
N LYS A 4 15.82 -22.08 -9.20
CA LYS A 4 14.87 -21.80 -8.12
C LYS A 4 13.47 -22.03 -8.69
N SER A 5 12.90 -23.20 -8.40
CA SER A 5 11.46 -23.40 -8.50
C SER A 5 10.79 -22.37 -7.60
N ALA A 6 10.00 -21.46 -8.16
CA ALA A 6 9.14 -20.57 -7.40
C ALA A 6 8.08 -21.43 -6.70
N GLN A 7 8.43 -21.95 -5.53
CA GLN A 7 7.47 -22.52 -4.61
C GLN A 7 6.66 -21.34 -4.10
N ASN A 8 5.43 -21.24 -4.59
CA ASN A 8 4.49 -20.17 -4.30
C ASN A 8 4.05 -20.30 -2.83
N SER A 9 4.92 -19.92 -1.89
CA SER A 9 4.55 -19.84 -0.47
C SER A 9 3.53 -18.70 -0.35
N LEU A 10 2.30 -19.04 0.00
CA LEU A 10 1.20 -18.09 0.21
C LEU A 10 1.56 -17.15 1.38
N GLU A 11 2.21 -16.04 1.08
CA GLU A 11 2.53 -14.98 2.03
C GLU A 11 1.24 -14.32 2.52
N THR A 12 1.01 -14.29 3.83
CA THR A 12 -0.10 -13.52 4.40
C THR A 12 0.31 -12.07 4.54
N VAL A 13 -0.47 -11.17 3.95
CA VAL A 13 -0.20 -9.73 3.87
C VAL A 13 -1.29 -8.97 4.58
N ILE A 14 -0.91 -8.27 5.65
CA ILE A 14 -1.79 -7.50 6.50
C ILE A 14 -1.51 -6.02 6.23
N ASN A 15 -2.50 -5.28 5.78
CA ASN A 15 -2.37 -3.88 5.41
C ASN A 15 -2.79 -3.00 6.58
N TYR A 16 -1.82 -2.41 7.26
CA TYR A 16 -2.08 -1.51 8.37
C TYR A 16 -2.03 -0.07 7.89
N HIS A 17 -3.21 0.55 7.80
CA HIS A 17 -3.38 1.96 7.56
C HIS A 17 -3.15 2.71 8.86
N ILE A 18 -1.88 3.04 9.12
CA ILE A 18 -1.40 3.51 10.43
C ILE A 18 -1.91 4.91 10.83
N THR A 19 -2.34 5.69 9.84
CA THR A 19 -2.81 7.07 9.99
C THR A 19 -3.78 7.42 8.87
N GLU A 20 -4.77 8.26 9.15
CA GLU A 20 -5.58 8.95 8.14
C GLU A 20 -4.89 10.23 7.63
N LYS A 21 -4.00 10.83 8.44
CA LYS A 21 -3.26 12.04 8.04
C LYS A 21 -2.41 11.79 6.81
N CYS A 22 -2.48 12.73 5.88
CA CYS A 22 -1.65 12.77 4.69
C CYS A 22 -1.23 14.22 4.41
N ASN A 23 -0.07 14.40 3.80
CA ASN A 23 0.39 15.70 3.33
C ASN A 23 0.02 15.97 1.85
N PHE A 24 -0.68 15.05 1.19
CA PHE A 24 -1.33 15.19 -0.12
C PHE A 24 -2.86 15.21 0.03
N ALA A 25 -3.57 15.60 -1.03
CA ALA A 25 -5.03 15.73 -1.05
C ALA A 25 -5.65 15.05 -2.29
N CYS A 26 -5.21 13.84 -2.62
CA CYS A 26 -5.67 13.12 -3.82
C CYS A 26 -7.19 12.98 -3.86
N HIS A 27 -7.82 13.37 -4.98
CA HIS A 27 -9.28 13.42 -5.10
C HIS A 27 -9.95 12.05 -4.96
N TYR A 28 -9.25 10.96 -5.34
CA TYR A 28 -9.75 9.58 -5.24
C TYR A 28 -9.39 8.88 -3.91
N CYS A 29 -8.70 9.54 -2.97
CA CYS A 29 -8.17 8.89 -1.78
C CYS A 29 -9.27 8.12 -1.01
N PHE A 30 -9.00 6.84 -0.72
CA PHE A 30 -9.93 5.98 0.03
C PHE A 30 -9.51 5.76 1.49
N ALA A 31 -8.30 6.19 1.88
CA ALA A 31 -7.79 6.10 3.25
C ALA A 31 -8.41 7.19 4.14
N LYS A 32 -9.74 7.21 4.19
CA LYS A 32 -10.57 8.15 4.94
C LYS A 32 -11.43 7.37 5.94
N TYR A 33 -11.31 7.72 7.22
CA TYR A 33 -11.91 7.00 8.35
C TYR A 33 -12.73 7.92 9.25
N GLY A 34 -12.83 9.21 8.92
CA GLY A 34 -13.57 10.19 9.70
C GLY A 34 -12.87 10.57 11.00
N LEU A 35 -11.54 10.53 11.02
CA LEU A 35 -10.69 10.83 12.17
C LEU A 35 -10.12 12.25 12.16
N GLU A 36 -10.63 13.14 11.30
CA GLU A 36 -10.10 14.50 11.10
C GLU A 36 -10.01 15.30 12.43
N ASP A 37 -10.98 15.13 13.32
CA ASP A 37 -10.98 15.74 14.67
C ASP A 37 -10.47 14.80 15.78
N LYS A 38 -10.10 13.56 15.43
CA LYS A 38 -9.78 12.47 16.35
C LYS A 38 -8.40 11.88 16.15
N PHE A 39 -7.52 12.56 15.41
CA PHE A 39 -6.17 12.06 15.16
C PHE A 39 -5.37 11.71 16.42
N LYS A 40 -5.64 12.39 17.55
CA LYS A 40 -4.98 12.07 18.84
C LYS A 40 -5.34 10.67 19.38
N MET A 41 -6.40 10.05 18.85
CA MET A 41 -6.85 8.71 19.19
C MET A 41 -6.21 7.63 18.31
N GLU A 42 -5.47 8.00 17.26
CA GLU A 42 -4.77 7.03 16.41
C GLU A 42 -3.73 6.26 17.22
N LEU A 43 -3.70 4.94 17.03
CA LEU A 43 -2.97 4.00 17.89
C LEU A 43 -1.46 4.27 17.91
N HIS A 44 -0.91 4.78 16.79
CA HIS A 44 0.52 5.08 16.64
C HIS A 44 1.06 6.09 17.67
N HIS A 45 0.19 6.82 18.38
CA HIS A 45 0.59 7.69 19.48
C HIS A 45 1.09 6.92 20.72
N ASP A 46 0.64 5.68 20.93
CA ASP A 46 1.05 4.80 22.03
C ASP A 46 1.77 3.55 21.49
N LEU A 47 3.11 3.58 21.54
CA LEU A 47 3.94 2.49 21.04
C LEU A 47 3.75 1.18 21.80
N SER A 48 3.33 1.24 23.07
CA SER A 48 3.07 0.02 23.85
C SER A 48 1.83 -0.69 23.31
N GLN A 49 0.78 0.07 22.98
CA GLN A 49 -0.43 -0.50 22.37
C GLN A 49 -0.19 -0.97 20.94
N VAL A 50 0.60 -0.25 20.14
CA VAL A 50 1.03 -0.71 18.81
C VAL A 50 1.76 -2.05 18.92
N LYS A 51 2.69 -2.17 19.88
CA LYS A 51 3.43 -3.41 20.11
C LYS A 51 2.52 -4.58 20.44
N LEU A 52 1.61 -4.40 21.41
CA LEU A 52 0.64 -5.43 21.81
C LEU A 52 -0.22 -5.87 20.62
N MET A 53 -0.69 -4.92 19.82
CA MET A 53 -1.47 -5.21 18.62
C MET A 53 -0.65 -6.02 17.60
N LEU A 54 0.58 -5.60 17.30
CA LEU A 54 1.44 -6.27 16.34
C LEU A 54 1.82 -7.69 16.79
N GLU A 55 2.15 -7.87 18.07
CA GLU A 55 2.45 -9.19 18.64
C GLU A 55 1.24 -10.12 18.54
N ASP A 56 0.05 -9.66 18.92
CA ASP A 56 -1.18 -10.47 18.86
C ASP A 56 -1.56 -10.84 17.42
N ILE A 57 -1.45 -9.89 16.47
CA ILE A 57 -1.65 -10.15 15.04
C ILE A 57 -0.64 -11.19 14.54
N TYR A 58 0.65 -10.99 14.83
CA TYR A 58 1.70 -11.89 14.36
C TYR A 58 1.47 -13.31 14.86
N GLN A 59 1.21 -13.46 16.16
CA GLN A 59 0.93 -14.75 16.79
C GLN A 59 -0.31 -15.42 16.18
N HIS A 60 -1.37 -14.66 15.88
CA HIS A 60 -2.57 -15.22 15.27
C HIS A 60 -2.28 -15.82 13.89
N PHE A 61 -1.61 -15.08 13.01
CA PHE A 61 -1.38 -15.53 11.63
C PHE A 61 -0.20 -16.50 11.51
N GLN A 62 0.84 -16.40 12.34
CA GLN A 62 1.96 -17.33 12.33
C GLN A 62 1.50 -18.76 12.70
N ASN A 63 0.68 -18.89 13.75
CA ASN A 63 0.18 -20.19 14.21
C ASN A 63 -0.77 -20.86 13.20
N GLY A 64 -1.45 -20.07 12.35
CA GLY A 64 -2.35 -20.58 11.31
C GLY A 64 -1.68 -20.97 9.99
N ASN A 65 -0.42 -20.55 9.77
CA ASN A 65 0.16 -20.50 8.42
C ASN A 65 1.17 -21.61 8.06
N ALA A 66 1.24 -22.71 8.80
CA ALA A 66 2.08 -23.89 8.48
C ALA A 66 3.54 -23.57 8.04
N GLY A 67 4.12 -22.44 8.47
CA GLY A 67 5.46 -21.98 8.09
C GLY A 67 5.54 -20.89 7.02
N ASN A 68 4.43 -20.30 6.54
CA ASN A 68 4.48 -19.17 5.61
C ASN A 68 4.84 -17.84 6.32
N ASP A 69 5.56 -16.97 5.61
CA ASP A 69 5.89 -15.62 6.08
C ASP A 69 4.62 -14.76 6.28
N VAL A 70 4.61 -13.98 7.36
CA VAL A 70 3.60 -12.94 7.61
C VAL A 70 4.22 -11.58 7.32
N ARG A 71 3.64 -10.86 6.37
CA ARG A 71 4.05 -9.50 6.01
C ARG A 71 3.06 -8.46 6.52
N ILE A 72 3.57 -7.47 7.25
CA ILE A 72 2.82 -6.25 7.54
C ILE A 72 3.17 -5.18 6.50
N ASN A 73 2.15 -4.65 5.86
CA ASN A 73 2.25 -3.55 4.91
C ASN A 73 1.73 -2.26 5.55
N PHE A 74 2.64 -1.35 5.87
CA PHE A 74 2.29 -0.02 6.36
C PHE A 74 1.85 0.86 5.19
N ALA A 75 0.62 1.38 5.30
CA ALA A 75 0.00 2.29 4.34
C ALA A 75 -0.90 3.28 5.11
N GLY A 76 -1.93 3.84 4.46
CA GLY A 76 -2.85 4.81 5.08
C GLY A 76 -2.85 6.13 4.31
N GLY A 77 -2.89 7.23 5.05
CA GLY A 77 -2.63 8.56 4.52
C GLY A 77 -1.18 8.67 4.03
N GLU A 78 -0.26 9.13 4.88
CA GLU A 78 1.17 9.05 4.61
C GLU A 78 1.93 8.60 5.88
N PRO A 79 2.39 7.34 5.97
CA PRO A 79 3.11 6.83 7.13
C PRO A 79 4.35 7.66 7.49
N MET A 80 5.09 8.17 6.50
CA MET A 80 6.37 8.82 6.72
C MET A 80 6.28 10.19 7.40
N ILE A 81 5.10 10.80 7.51
CA ILE A 81 4.95 12.05 8.30
C ILE A 81 4.92 11.78 9.81
N LEU A 82 4.73 10.52 10.22
CA LEU A 82 4.63 10.18 11.64
C LEU A 82 6.03 10.09 12.24
N LYS A 83 6.30 10.90 13.26
CA LYS A 83 7.61 10.96 13.94
C LYS A 83 8.08 9.60 14.48
N LYS A 84 7.14 8.80 14.96
CA LYS A 84 7.38 7.48 15.58
C LYS A 84 7.43 6.33 14.56
N PHE A 85 7.25 6.61 13.27
CA PHE A 85 7.17 5.54 12.27
C PHE A 85 8.43 4.66 12.17
N PRO A 86 9.67 5.20 12.24
CA PRO A 86 10.87 4.37 12.26
C PRO A 86 10.87 3.34 13.40
N GLU A 87 10.45 3.73 14.61
CA GLU A 87 10.37 2.84 15.77
C GLU A 87 9.34 1.71 15.55
N ILE A 88 8.24 2.00 14.84
CA ILE A 88 7.19 1.02 14.53
C ILE A 88 7.67 0.02 13.46
N ILE A 89 8.47 0.46 12.47
CA ILE A 89 9.12 -0.44 11.50
C ILE A 89 10.07 -1.40 12.23
N GLU A 90 10.94 -0.87 13.08
CA GLU A 90 11.91 -1.66 13.86
C GLU A 90 11.21 -2.66 14.78
N MET A 91 10.11 -2.24 15.42
CA MET A 91 9.28 -3.10 16.23
C MET A 91 8.65 -4.25 15.44
N ALA A 92 8.01 -3.97 14.30
CA ALA A 92 7.43 -5.01 13.47
C ALA A 92 8.47 -6.00 12.94
N TYR A 93 9.62 -5.49 12.51
CA TYR A 93 10.75 -6.31 12.07
C TYR A 93 11.26 -7.22 13.21
N ALA A 94 11.42 -6.69 14.42
CA ALA A 94 11.88 -7.45 15.58
C ALA A 94 10.89 -8.52 16.05
N ILE A 95 9.57 -8.30 15.87
CA ILE A 95 8.53 -9.30 16.14
C ILE A 95 8.62 -10.48 15.16
N GLY A 96 9.18 -10.26 13.96
CA GLY A 96 9.38 -11.30 12.94
C GLY A 96 8.54 -11.12 11.69
N PHE A 97 7.87 -9.97 11.51
CA PHE A 97 7.19 -9.66 10.26
C PHE A 97 8.21 -9.43 9.13
N LYS A 98 7.87 -9.86 7.91
CA LYS A 98 8.34 -9.14 6.73
C LYS A 98 7.67 -7.76 6.74
N VAL A 99 8.42 -6.69 6.51
CA VAL A 99 7.85 -5.33 6.58
C VAL A 99 7.82 -4.71 5.19
N SER A 100 6.67 -4.19 4.79
CA SER A 100 6.56 -3.34 3.61
C SER A 100 5.97 -1.98 3.93
N LEU A 101 6.29 -1.01 3.08
CA LEU A 101 5.81 0.36 3.16
C LEU A 101 5.23 0.76 1.80
N ILE A 102 4.05 1.37 1.80
CA ILE A 102 3.55 2.17 0.67
C ILE A 102 3.60 3.65 1.07
N THR A 103 4.28 4.47 0.28
CA THR A 103 4.43 5.91 0.54
C THR A 103 4.25 6.72 -0.74
N ASN A 104 3.80 7.97 -0.58
CA ASN A 104 3.85 8.99 -1.63
C ASN A 104 5.27 9.56 -1.81
N ALA A 105 6.23 9.22 -0.93
CA ALA A 105 7.65 9.62 -0.96
C ALA A 105 7.97 11.12 -0.87
N SER A 106 7.00 12.00 -0.65
CA SER A 106 7.23 13.45 -0.60
C SER A 106 8.06 13.93 0.60
N VAL A 107 8.18 13.11 1.65
CA VAL A 107 9.03 13.37 2.82
C VAL A 107 10.13 12.31 2.97
N LEU A 108 10.42 11.55 1.91
CA LEU A 108 11.45 10.52 1.90
C LEU A 108 12.85 11.14 1.94
N THR A 109 13.57 10.92 3.04
CA THR A 109 14.93 11.43 3.24
C THR A 109 15.98 10.32 3.10
N ASP A 110 17.22 10.71 2.80
CA ASP A 110 18.33 9.75 2.81
C ASP A 110 18.59 9.19 4.21
N ASP A 111 18.36 9.98 5.27
CA ASP A 111 18.49 9.51 6.65
C ASP A 111 17.51 8.37 6.96
N PHE A 112 16.25 8.49 6.55
CA PHE A 112 15.27 7.42 6.68
C PHE A 112 15.72 6.17 5.93
N ILE A 113 16.14 6.33 4.66
CA ILE A 113 16.60 5.21 3.83
C ILE A 113 17.82 4.50 4.46
N ASN A 114 18.82 5.26 4.89
CA ASN A 114 20.04 4.73 5.51
C ASN A 114 19.75 3.92 6.78
N LYS A 115 18.74 4.31 7.57
CA LYS A 115 18.38 3.63 8.82
C LYS A 115 17.42 2.46 8.61
N GLN A 116 16.47 2.60 7.68
CA GLN A 116 15.30 1.72 7.61
C GLN A 116 15.30 0.76 6.43
N ALA A 117 16.07 0.97 5.37
CA ALA A 117 16.05 0.12 4.17
C ALA A 117 16.29 -1.37 4.49
N ARG A 118 17.16 -1.67 5.47
CA ARG A 118 17.47 -3.05 5.90
C ARG A 118 16.31 -3.76 6.61
N HIS A 119 15.33 -3.02 7.13
CA HIS A 119 14.17 -3.59 7.82
C HIS A 119 13.00 -3.87 6.87
N LEU A 120 13.08 -3.39 5.62
CA LEU A 120 12.00 -3.47 4.64
C LEU A 120 12.26 -4.59 3.63
N SER A 121 11.25 -5.43 3.39
CA SER A 121 11.24 -6.42 2.30
C SER A 121 10.63 -5.87 1.01
N VAL A 122 9.67 -4.94 1.11
CA VAL A 122 9.08 -4.27 -0.07
C VAL A 122 8.99 -2.77 0.18
N PHE A 123 9.52 -1.98 -0.75
CA PHE A 123 9.37 -0.53 -0.80
C PHE A 123 8.43 -0.14 -1.93
N GLY A 124 7.22 0.25 -1.56
CA GLY A 124 6.16 0.65 -2.46
C GLY A 124 6.04 2.15 -2.60
N LEU A 125 5.98 2.61 -3.85
CA LEU A 125 5.78 4.00 -4.21
C LEU A 125 4.44 4.16 -4.91
N SER A 126 3.64 5.12 -4.47
CA SER A 126 2.43 5.52 -5.17
C SER A 126 2.77 6.61 -6.18
N ILE A 127 2.68 6.30 -7.47
CA ILE A 127 2.97 7.19 -8.61
C ILE A 127 1.85 7.01 -9.62
N ASP A 128 1.02 8.04 -9.80
CA ASP A 128 -0.09 7.97 -10.75
C ASP A 128 0.21 8.65 -12.08
N SER A 129 1.24 9.50 -12.11
CA SER A 129 1.65 10.24 -13.29
C SER A 129 3.07 10.74 -13.10
N PHE A 130 3.81 10.86 -14.20
CA PHE A 130 5.12 11.52 -14.25
C PHE A 130 5.03 12.98 -14.72
N GLN A 131 3.83 13.45 -15.05
CA GLN A 131 3.55 14.83 -15.45
C GLN A 131 3.08 15.66 -14.25
N GLU A 132 3.65 16.84 -14.08
CA GLU A 132 3.32 17.71 -12.94
C GLU A 132 1.87 18.19 -12.99
N ASP A 133 1.39 18.63 -14.15
CA ASP A 133 0.01 19.12 -14.34
C ASP A 133 -1.02 18.03 -14.05
N THR A 134 -0.76 16.79 -14.47
CA THR A 134 -1.64 15.65 -14.17
C THR A 134 -1.67 15.38 -12.67
N ASN A 135 -0.51 15.36 -12.00
CA ASN A 135 -0.44 15.20 -10.54
C ASN A 135 -1.19 16.32 -9.79
N GLN A 136 -1.07 17.57 -10.23
CA GLN A 136 -1.84 18.69 -9.67
C GLN A 136 -3.35 18.47 -9.83
N ASN A 137 -3.80 18.07 -11.02
CA ASN A 137 -5.21 17.81 -11.32
C ASN A 137 -5.79 16.61 -10.54
N ILE A 138 -4.96 15.63 -10.20
CA ILE A 138 -5.33 14.49 -9.36
C ILE A 138 -5.32 14.87 -7.87
N GLY A 139 -4.57 15.90 -7.48
CA GLY A 139 -4.33 16.27 -6.08
C GLY A 139 -3.15 15.51 -5.44
N ARG A 140 -2.28 14.89 -6.25
CA ARG A 140 -1.03 14.22 -5.82
C ARG A 140 0.12 15.21 -5.64
N VAL A 141 -0.16 16.25 -4.89
CA VAL A 141 0.77 17.32 -4.60
C VAL A 141 0.71 17.66 -3.12
N THR A 142 1.80 18.22 -2.60
CA THR A 142 1.80 18.81 -1.27
C THR A 142 0.77 19.95 -1.18
N TRP A 143 0.47 20.39 0.04
CA TRP A 143 -0.31 21.63 0.29
C TRP A 143 0.28 22.88 -0.38
N SER A 144 1.57 22.85 -0.72
CA SER A 144 2.25 23.91 -1.48
C SER A 144 2.25 23.70 -2.99
N GLY A 145 1.51 22.70 -3.49
CA GLY A 145 1.35 22.41 -4.92
C GLY A 145 2.50 21.63 -5.56
N LYS A 146 3.44 21.08 -4.78
CA LYS A 146 4.62 20.38 -5.33
C LYS A 146 4.35 18.90 -5.53
N ALA A 147 4.60 18.40 -6.73
CA ALA A 147 4.71 16.96 -7.03
C ALA A 147 6.12 16.45 -6.74
N ASN A 148 6.28 15.13 -6.62
CA ASN A 148 7.61 14.52 -6.58
C ASN A 148 8.28 14.61 -7.94
N LYS A 149 9.57 14.90 -7.94
CA LYS A 149 10.37 14.85 -9.18
C LYS A 149 10.82 13.42 -9.45
N THR A 150 10.57 12.94 -10.66
CA THR A 150 10.95 11.59 -11.12
C THR A 150 12.43 11.29 -10.89
N ALA A 151 13.32 12.25 -11.16
CA ALA A 151 14.76 12.08 -10.96
C ALA A 151 15.13 11.86 -9.49
N GLU A 152 14.47 12.57 -8.55
CA GLU A 152 14.72 12.41 -7.12
C GLU A 152 14.25 11.02 -6.66
N ILE A 153 13.06 10.57 -7.09
CA ILE A 153 12.56 9.23 -6.81
C ILE A 153 13.53 8.15 -7.31
N MET A 154 14.04 8.26 -8.54
CA MET A 154 15.02 7.32 -9.09
C MET A 154 16.31 7.26 -8.24
N GLN A 155 16.81 8.42 -7.77
CA GLN A 155 17.97 8.45 -6.87
C GLN A 155 17.69 7.75 -5.54
N LYS A 156 16.51 7.97 -4.94
CA LYS A 156 16.11 7.29 -3.70
C LYS A 156 16.00 5.78 -3.89
N ILE A 157 15.40 5.32 -5.00
CA ILE A 157 15.31 3.88 -5.33
C ILE A 157 16.70 3.26 -5.49
N ALA A 158 17.62 3.94 -6.18
CA ALA A 158 18.99 3.48 -6.34
C ALA A 158 19.71 3.36 -4.99
N LEU A 159 19.54 4.32 -4.09
CA LEU A 159 20.10 4.26 -2.74
C LEU A 159 19.49 3.10 -1.92
N ILE A 160 18.18 2.90 -2.00
CA ILE A 160 17.47 1.79 -1.33
C ILE A 160 18.03 0.45 -1.79
N ARG A 161 18.12 0.22 -3.11
CA ARG A 161 18.69 -1.02 -3.69
C ARG A 161 20.15 -1.23 -3.31
N LYS A 162 20.94 -0.15 -3.21
CA LYS A 162 22.34 -0.23 -2.76
C LYS A 162 22.46 -0.71 -1.31
N LEU A 163 21.54 -0.30 -0.43
CA LEU A 163 21.57 -0.64 0.99
C LEU A 163 20.89 -1.98 1.31
N ASN A 164 19.96 -2.40 0.46
CA ASN A 164 19.26 -3.68 0.58
C ASN A 164 19.04 -4.26 -0.81
N SER A 165 19.90 -5.20 -1.22
CA SER A 165 19.84 -5.81 -2.56
C SER A 165 18.65 -6.77 -2.73
N GLU A 166 18.05 -7.24 -1.64
CA GLU A 166 16.92 -8.16 -1.65
C GLU A 166 15.58 -7.43 -1.57
N ILE A 167 15.57 -6.10 -1.48
CA ILE A 167 14.32 -5.33 -1.39
C ILE A 167 13.58 -5.35 -2.72
N SER A 168 12.29 -5.64 -2.66
CA SER A 168 11.41 -5.52 -3.81
C SER A 168 10.90 -4.10 -3.93
N ILE A 169 11.11 -3.47 -5.08
CA ILE A 169 10.53 -2.16 -5.41
C ILE A 169 9.19 -2.37 -6.09
N LYS A 170 8.16 -1.71 -5.57
CA LYS A 170 6.79 -1.79 -6.08
C LYS A 170 6.31 -0.40 -6.49
N LEU A 171 5.72 -0.27 -7.67
CA LEU A 171 4.96 0.92 -8.06
C LEU A 171 3.47 0.63 -7.98
N ASN A 172 2.70 1.58 -7.45
CA ASN A 172 1.25 1.60 -7.46
C ASN A 172 0.78 2.79 -8.26
N THR A 173 -0.11 2.55 -9.22
CA THR A 173 -0.74 3.59 -10.04
C THR A 173 -2.24 3.44 -9.94
N VAL A 174 -2.94 4.49 -9.49
CA VAL A 174 -4.40 4.56 -9.61
C VAL A 174 -4.75 5.23 -10.93
N VAL A 175 -5.50 4.54 -11.76
CA VAL A 175 -5.94 5.07 -13.05
C VAL A 175 -7.27 5.80 -12.87
N THR A 176 -7.31 7.04 -13.33
CA THR A 176 -8.41 7.99 -13.22
C THR A 176 -8.70 8.58 -14.60
N HIS A 177 -9.77 9.37 -14.74
CA HIS A 177 -10.00 10.13 -15.97
C HIS A 177 -8.93 11.18 -16.30
N LYS A 178 -7.97 11.44 -15.39
CA LYS A 178 -6.90 12.42 -15.57
C LYS A 178 -5.60 11.84 -16.15
N ASN A 179 -5.41 10.53 -16.09
CA ASN A 179 -4.15 9.87 -16.52
C ASN A 179 -4.37 8.63 -17.38
N TYR A 180 -5.61 8.25 -17.72
CA TYR A 180 -5.89 7.03 -18.47
C TYR A 180 -5.26 6.98 -19.88
N ASP A 181 -4.94 8.14 -20.45
CA ASP A 181 -4.28 8.28 -21.76
C ASP A 181 -2.78 8.59 -21.65
N GLU A 182 -2.23 8.71 -20.42
CA GLU A 182 -0.81 8.99 -20.21
C GLU A 182 0.04 7.77 -20.57
N LEU A 183 1.14 7.99 -21.30
CA LEU A 183 2.13 6.96 -21.59
C LEU A 183 3.26 7.04 -20.57
N MET A 184 3.34 6.05 -19.68
CA MET A 184 4.28 6.00 -18.55
C MET A 184 5.45 5.03 -18.78
N ALA A 185 5.51 4.39 -19.95
CA ALA A 185 6.40 3.27 -20.22
C ALA A 185 7.89 3.62 -20.05
N THR A 186 8.32 4.76 -20.59
CA THR A 186 9.71 5.21 -20.53
C THR A 186 10.21 5.31 -19.09
N GLU A 187 9.46 5.99 -18.23
CA GLU A 187 9.84 6.21 -16.84
C GLU A 187 9.75 4.92 -16.02
N ILE A 188 8.72 4.11 -16.23
CA ILE A 188 8.58 2.82 -15.52
C ILE A 188 9.72 1.88 -15.87
N ASN A 189 10.07 1.73 -17.16
CA ASN A 189 11.19 0.89 -17.58
C ASN A 189 12.53 1.40 -17.04
N ARG A 190 12.70 2.72 -16.92
CA ARG A 190 13.89 3.32 -16.29
C ARG A 190 13.96 3.08 -14.77
N ILE A 191 12.83 3.14 -14.08
CA ILE A 191 12.76 2.78 -12.65
C ILE A 191 13.00 1.27 -12.47
N ALA A 192 12.51 0.48 -13.41
CA ALA A 192 12.55 -0.98 -13.44
C ALA A 192 12.05 -1.58 -12.11
N PRO A 193 10.82 -1.29 -11.65
CA PRO A 193 10.31 -1.88 -10.41
C PRO A 193 10.12 -3.39 -10.58
N ASP A 194 10.20 -4.12 -9.47
CA ASP A 194 9.98 -5.57 -9.45
C ASP A 194 8.50 -5.92 -9.64
N LYS A 195 7.59 -4.99 -9.30
CA LYS A 195 6.15 -5.11 -9.51
C LYS A 195 5.53 -3.75 -9.83
N TRP A 196 4.69 -3.68 -10.86
CA TRP A 196 3.82 -2.53 -11.10
C TRP A 196 2.35 -2.92 -10.94
N LYS A 197 1.69 -2.36 -9.92
CA LYS A 197 0.27 -2.55 -9.66
C LYS A 197 -0.54 -1.39 -10.26
N ILE A 198 -1.53 -1.73 -11.06
CA ILE A 198 -2.41 -0.81 -11.77
C ILE A 198 -3.82 -0.99 -11.20
N PHE A 199 -4.32 0.02 -10.50
CA PHE A 199 -5.61 -0.03 -9.82
C PHE A 199 -6.66 0.74 -10.61
N GLU A 200 -7.81 0.11 -10.81
CA GLU A 200 -9.02 0.84 -11.14
C GLU A 200 -9.41 1.74 -9.96
N VAL A 201 -9.77 3.00 -10.24
CA VAL A 201 -10.19 3.93 -9.19
C VAL A 201 -11.48 3.46 -8.51
N LEU A 202 -11.42 3.35 -7.18
CA LEU A 202 -12.61 3.07 -6.38
C LEU A 202 -13.50 4.34 -6.29
N PRO A 203 -14.81 4.24 -6.57
CA PRO A 203 -15.72 5.36 -6.37
C PRO A 203 -15.75 5.75 -4.87
N ASN A 204 -15.39 7.00 -4.53
CA ASN A 204 -15.37 7.49 -3.14
C ASN A 204 -16.32 8.68 -2.91
N GLY A 205 -17.32 8.87 -3.77
CA GLY A 205 -18.28 9.97 -3.69
C GLY A 205 -17.79 11.29 -4.27
N ASN A 206 -16.47 11.50 -4.41
CA ASN A 206 -15.91 12.63 -5.14
C ASN A 206 -15.91 12.34 -6.65
N ALA A 207 -16.53 13.21 -7.45
CA ALA A 207 -16.64 13.06 -8.90
C ALA A 207 -15.28 13.07 -9.64
N GLY A 208 -14.20 13.48 -8.97
CA GLY A 208 -12.90 13.80 -9.57
C GLY A 208 -12.00 12.61 -9.93
N GLY A 209 -12.50 11.37 -9.96
CA GLY A 209 -11.67 10.21 -10.28
C GLY A 209 -12.29 9.16 -11.21
N LYS A 210 -13.59 9.22 -11.53
CA LYS A 210 -14.28 8.13 -12.24
C LYS A 210 -13.66 7.87 -13.60
N VAL A 211 -13.20 6.64 -13.84
CA VAL A 211 -12.75 6.15 -15.15
C VAL A 211 -13.80 5.18 -15.69
N SER A 212 -14.05 5.19 -17.00
CA SER A 212 -14.87 4.15 -17.62
C SER A 212 -14.07 2.85 -17.77
N LYS A 213 -14.76 1.70 -17.85
CA LYS A 213 -14.10 0.41 -18.13
C LYS A 213 -13.22 0.48 -19.40
N GLN A 214 -13.73 1.14 -20.44
CA GLN A 214 -13.00 1.36 -21.70
C GLN A 214 -11.74 2.21 -21.51
N GLN A 215 -11.81 3.27 -20.71
CA GLN A 215 -10.65 4.12 -20.41
C GLN A 215 -9.60 3.37 -19.58
N PHE A 216 -10.03 2.54 -18.63
CA PHE A 216 -9.12 1.71 -17.84
C PHE A 216 -8.43 0.64 -18.71
N GLU A 217 -9.20 -0.05 -19.55
CA GLU A 217 -8.67 -1.00 -20.54
C GLU A 217 -7.72 -0.32 -21.53
N HIS A 218 -8.02 0.91 -21.96
CA HIS A 218 -7.13 1.70 -22.81
C HIS A 218 -5.76 1.93 -22.15
N PHE A 219 -5.75 2.33 -20.88
CA PHE A 219 -4.49 2.48 -20.12
C PHE A 219 -3.71 1.16 -20.09
N ILE A 220 -4.37 0.04 -19.80
CA ILE A 220 -3.71 -1.28 -19.75
C ILE A 220 -3.11 -1.65 -21.12
N CYS A 221 -3.89 -1.52 -22.19
CA CYS A 221 -3.46 -1.86 -23.55
C CYS A 221 -2.27 -1.02 -24.03
N ASN A 222 -2.25 0.28 -23.72
CA ASN A 222 -1.15 1.17 -24.09
C ASN A 222 0.20 0.78 -23.46
N HIS A 223 0.16 0.05 -22.33
CA HIS A 223 1.33 -0.35 -21.57
C HIS A 223 1.64 -1.85 -21.62
N ALA A 224 0.82 -2.64 -22.31
CA ALA A 224 0.96 -4.10 -22.33
C ALA A 224 2.31 -4.52 -22.92
N GLU A 225 2.64 -4.01 -24.12
CA GLU A 225 3.85 -4.36 -24.87
C GLU A 225 5.03 -3.41 -24.63
N THR A 226 4.78 -2.20 -24.14
CA THR A 226 5.81 -1.15 -24.01
C THR A 226 6.49 -1.16 -22.64
N VAL A 227 5.93 -1.85 -21.65
CA VAL A 227 6.47 -1.92 -20.29
C VAL A 227 7.03 -3.31 -20.02
N ASP A 228 8.33 -3.38 -19.74
CA ASP A 228 9.08 -4.64 -19.61
C ASP A 228 9.02 -5.26 -18.21
N VAL A 229 8.32 -4.62 -17.27
CA VAL A 229 8.21 -5.09 -15.88
C VAL A 229 6.92 -5.88 -15.63
N PRO A 230 6.89 -6.73 -14.58
CA PRO A 230 5.69 -7.45 -14.18
C PRO A 230 4.54 -6.51 -13.82
N LYS A 231 3.42 -6.66 -14.53
CA LYS A 231 2.20 -5.86 -14.38
C LYS A 231 1.12 -6.67 -13.65
N PHE A 232 0.46 -6.04 -12.70
CA PHE A 232 -0.64 -6.63 -11.92
C PHE A 232 -1.81 -5.65 -11.96
N VAL A 233 -2.87 -6.02 -12.68
CA VAL A 233 -4.08 -5.21 -12.79
C VAL A 233 -5.04 -5.60 -11.68
N GLU A 234 -5.60 -4.62 -10.99
CA GLU A 234 -6.63 -4.82 -9.96
C GLU A 234 -7.88 -4.02 -10.30
N TYR A 235 -8.96 -4.75 -10.60
CA TYR A 235 -10.27 -4.16 -10.83
C TYR A 235 -10.97 -3.89 -9.49
N ASN A 236 -11.97 -3.01 -9.50
CA ASN A 236 -12.71 -2.68 -8.28
C ASN A 236 -13.36 -3.91 -7.60
N ASP A 237 -13.82 -4.89 -8.39
CA ASP A 237 -14.42 -6.13 -7.87
C ASP A 237 -13.41 -7.05 -7.18
N ASP A 238 -12.13 -6.94 -7.54
CA ASP A 238 -11.03 -7.71 -6.95
C ASP A 238 -10.61 -7.15 -5.58
N LEU A 239 -10.84 -5.86 -5.34
CA LEU A 239 -10.46 -5.15 -4.11
C LEU A 239 -11.42 -5.42 -2.94
N LEU A 240 -12.62 -5.94 -3.21
CA LEU A 240 -13.67 -6.16 -2.23
C LEU A 240 -13.48 -7.52 -1.53
N ASP A 241 -13.47 -7.48 -0.19
CA ASP A 241 -13.34 -8.61 0.74
C ASP A 241 -12.02 -9.43 0.67
N SER A 242 -11.07 -9.01 -0.16
CA SER A 242 -9.84 -9.75 -0.48
C SER A 242 -8.59 -9.25 0.25
N TYR A 243 -8.70 -8.21 1.08
CA TYR A 243 -7.59 -7.59 1.79
C TYR A 243 -7.79 -7.69 3.31
N LEU A 244 -6.78 -8.14 4.04
CA LEU A 244 -6.73 -7.95 5.50
C LEU A 244 -6.31 -6.50 5.77
N MET A 245 -7.26 -5.66 6.18
CA MET A 245 -7.03 -4.24 6.42
C MET A 245 -7.23 -3.89 7.90
N ILE A 246 -6.33 -3.07 8.43
CA ILE A 246 -6.39 -2.51 9.78
C ILE A 246 -6.40 -0.99 9.67
N ASP A 247 -7.33 -0.33 10.35
CA ASP A 247 -7.47 1.13 10.36
C ASP A 247 -6.56 1.81 11.40
N PRO A 248 -6.49 3.15 11.44
CA PRO A 248 -5.62 3.87 12.38
C PRO A 248 -5.93 3.64 13.87
N LEU A 249 -7.11 3.11 14.20
CA LEU A 249 -7.52 2.78 15.56
C LEU A 249 -7.22 1.33 15.95
N GLY A 250 -6.57 0.56 15.07
CA GLY A 250 -6.23 -0.84 15.32
C GLY A 250 -7.43 -1.78 15.21
N ARG A 251 -8.40 -1.47 14.35
CA ARG A 251 -9.57 -2.30 14.06
C ARG A 251 -9.39 -2.96 12.71
N PHE A 252 -9.75 -4.25 12.60
CA PHE A 252 -9.95 -4.82 11.27
C PHE A 252 -11.13 -4.12 10.60
N TYR A 253 -11.02 -3.92 9.28
CA TYR A 253 -12.15 -3.42 8.52
C TYR A 253 -12.20 -4.00 7.12
N GLN A 254 -13.42 -4.01 6.57
CA GLN A 254 -13.69 -4.44 5.21
C GLN A 254 -14.62 -3.43 4.55
N ARG A 255 -14.42 -3.21 3.25
CA ARG A 255 -15.28 -2.33 2.47
C ARG A 255 -16.36 -3.15 1.80
N GLN A 256 -17.61 -2.87 2.14
CA GLN A 256 -18.73 -3.57 1.50
C GLN A 256 -18.85 -3.18 0.03
N SER A 257 -19.13 -4.20 -0.79
CA SER A 257 -19.48 -4.07 -2.20
C SER A 257 -20.71 -3.18 -2.41
N VAL A 258 -21.72 -3.32 -1.56
CA VAL A 258 -22.96 -2.53 -1.62
C VAL A 258 -22.85 -1.30 -0.71
N GLY A 259 -22.99 -0.11 -1.30
CA GLY A 259 -23.03 1.16 -0.56
C GLY A 259 -21.68 1.69 -0.08
N HIS A 260 -20.58 0.99 -0.39
CA HIS A 260 -19.20 1.42 -0.13
C HIS A 260 -18.86 1.79 1.32
N LYS A 261 -19.61 1.26 2.29
CA LYS A 261 -19.39 1.52 3.71
C LYS A 261 -18.30 0.59 4.26
N ASN A 262 -17.49 1.13 5.16
CA ASN A 262 -16.53 0.34 5.91
C ASN A 262 -17.23 -0.31 7.12
N ILE A 263 -17.12 -1.62 7.24
CA ILE A 263 -17.45 -2.37 8.47
C ILE A 263 -16.18 -2.50 9.28
N PHE A 264 -16.25 -2.16 10.56
CA PHE A 264 -15.12 -2.23 11.49
C PHE A 264 -15.40 -3.25 12.58
N SER A 265 -14.37 -3.99 12.98
CA SER A 265 -14.38 -4.77 14.21
C SER A 265 -14.23 -3.87 15.44
N ALA A 266 -14.33 -4.46 16.63
CA ALA A 266 -13.75 -3.90 17.85
C ALA A 266 -12.22 -3.76 17.71
N PRO A 267 -11.57 -2.84 18.45
CA PRO A 267 -10.12 -2.71 18.46
C PRO A 267 -9.44 -4.03 18.87
N ILE A 268 -8.40 -4.42 18.14
CA ILE A 268 -7.67 -5.67 18.37
C ILE A 268 -7.12 -5.70 19.80
N ILE A 269 -6.60 -4.58 20.30
CA ILE A 269 -6.10 -4.45 21.67
C ILE A 269 -7.16 -4.70 22.76
N MET A 270 -8.45 -4.66 22.42
CA MET A 270 -9.55 -4.91 23.38
C MET A 270 -10.03 -6.36 23.37
N VAL A 271 -10.08 -7.01 22.21
CA VAL A 271 -10.74 -8.33 22.04
C VAL A 271 -9.81 -9.42 21.50
N GLY A 272 -8.61 -9.06 21.08
CA GLY A 272 -7.66 -9.93 20.40
C GLY A 272 -7.95 -10.10 18.90
N ALA A 273 -6.91 -10.41 18.12
CA ALA A 273 -6.95 -10.48 16.67
C ALA A 273 -7.96 -11.52 16.16
N LYS A 274 -8.01 -12.69 16.81
CA LYS A 274 -8.95 -13.77 16.47
C LYS A 274 -10.42 -13.32 16.58
N GLN A 275 -10.80 -12.68 17.69
CA GLN A 275 -12.20 -12.25 17.88
C GLN A 275 -12.53 -11.03 17.02
N ALA A 276 -11.58 -10.10 16.85
CA ALA A 276 -11.76 -8.95 15.98
C ALA A 276 -11.98 -9.38 14.52
N LEU A 277 -11.22 -10.35 14.01
CA LEU A 277 -11.33 -10.82 12.63
C LEU A 277 -12.68 -11.51 12.36
N GLN A 278 -13.25 -12.22 13.34
CA GLN A 278 -14.57 -12.84 13.23
C GLN A 278 -15.73 -11.83 13.06
N GLN A 279 -15.49 -10.55 13.33
CA GLN A 279 -16.49 -9.48 13.21
C GLN A 279 -16.52 -8.82 11.83
N VAL A 280 -15.61 -9.22 10.93
CA VAL A 280 -15.55 -8.73 9.54
C VAL A 280 -15.58 -9.89 8.54
N THR A 281 -16.15 -9.66 7.37
CA THR A 281 -16.20 -10.66 6.30
C THR A 281 -14.86 -10.71 5.56
N PHE A 282 -14.11 -11.80 5.65
CA PHE A 282 -12.84 -11.96 4.93
C PHE A 282 -12.88 -13.18 3.99
N ASP A 283 -12.65 -12.95 2.70
CA ASP A 283 -12.61 -14.01 1.68
C ASP A 283 -11.16 -14.43 1.41
N GLN A 284 -10.76 -15.54 2.05
CA GLN A 284 -9.41 -16.11 1.90
C GLN A 284 -9.12 -16.56 0.46
N HIS A 285 -10.12 -17.03 -0.28
CA HIS A 285 -9.92 -17.52 -1.64
C HIS A 285 -9.60 -16.37 -2.60
N LYS A 286 -10.33 -15.25 -2.50
CA LYS A 286 -9.98 -14.03 -3.24
C LYS A 286 -8.61 -13.48 -2.81
N PHE A 287 -8.28 -13.55 -1.52
CA PHE A 287 -7.00 -13.07 -1.00
C PHE A 287 -5.81 -13.75 -1.71
N ASP A 288 -5.90 -15.07 -1.94
CA ASP A 288 -4.84 -15.90 -2.54
C ASP A 288 -4.65 -15.66 -4.06
N GLN A 289 -5.70 -15.26 -4.78
CA GLN A 289 -5.69 -15.13 -6.25
C GLN A 289 -5.06 -13.82 -6.78
N ARG A 290 -4.80 -12.83 -5.92
CA ARG A 290 -4.35 -11.47 -6.34
C ARG A 290 -2.91 -11.39 -6.90
N TYR A 291 -2.17 -12.48 -6.93
CA TYR A 291 -0.78 -12.51 -7.40
C TYR A 291 -0.57 -13.22 -8.75
N VAL A 292 -1.63 -13.49 -9.51
CA VAL A 292 -1.51 -14.01 -10.86
C VAL A 292 -1.11 -12.87 -11.80
N SER A 293 0.11 -12.90 -12.34
CA SER A 293 0.59 -11.92 -13.32
C SER A 293 -0.03 -12.19 -14.70
N PHE A 294 -0.39 -11.13 -15.42
CA PHE A 294 -0.71 -11.23 -16.84
C PHE A 294 0.57 -11.06 -17.67
N SER A 295 0.77 -11.96 -18.63
CA SER A 295 1.84 -11.90 -19.65
C SER A 295 1.46 -10.95 -20.77
#